data_AF-A0AAW0KFR3-F1
#
_entry.id   AF-A0AAW0KFR3-F1
#
_cell.length_a   1.000
_cell.length_b   1.000
_cell.length_c   1.000
_cell.angle_alpha   90.00
_cell.angle_beta   90.00
_cell.angle_gamma   90.00
#
_symmetry.space_group_name_H-M   'P 1'
#
loop_
_entity.id
_entity.type
_entity.pdbx_description
1 polymer ?
#
loop_
_entity_poly.entity_id
_entity_poly.type
_entity_poly.pdbx_seq_one_letter_code
_entity_poly.pdbx_strand_id
1 'polypeptide(L)'
;MELKFFLFLTKQLETNIQILLEKIDMTLKKYKMHMVVANELLTHKDEFVVVTNNEKILVFRYKTQVCDVVENPLIRLIVERHSAYVEKSDL
;
A
#
# COMPACT_ATOMS: atom_id res chain seq x y z
N MET A 1 21.27 16.15 14.56
CA MET A 1 20.04 15.35 14.66
C MET A 1 19.72 14.86 13.26
N GLU A 2 20.09 13.62 12.92
CA GLU A 2 19.74 13.05 11.62
C GLU A 2 18.29 12.54 11.71
N LEU A 3 17.35 13.31 11.18
CA LEU A 3 15.97 12.85 11.03
C LEU A 3 15.94 11.89 9.84
N LYS A 4 15.96 10.57 10.08
CA LYS A 4 15.83 9.54 9.04
C LYS A 4 14.50 8.82 9.20
N PHE A 5 13.41 9.47 8.80
CA PHE A 5 12.09 8.84 8.69
C PHE A 5 11.83 8.43 7.25
N PHE A 6 12.20 7.18 6.90
CA PHE A 6 11.97 6.63 5.57
C PHE A 6 10.83 5.61 5.62
N LEU A 7 9.71 5.94 4.97
CA LEU A 7 8.68 4.96 4.64
C LEU A 7 9.12 4.21 3.37
N PHE A 8 9.26 2.90 3.49
CA PHE A 8 9.63 2.02 2.37
C PHE A 8 8.38 1.31 1.86
N LEU A 9 8.02 1.62 0.61
CA LEU A 9 6.84 1.12 -0.07
C LEU A 9 7.19 0.62 -1.47
N THR A 10 6.52 -0.45 -1.90
CA THR A 10 6.70 -1.05 -3.24
C THR A 10 5.37 -1.48 -3.83
N LYS A 11 5.28 -1.50 -5.17
CA LYS A 11 4.10 -1.93 -5.92
C LYS A 11 4.28 -3.35 -6.46
N GLN A 12 3.29 -4.22 -6.21
CA GLN A 12 3.20 -5.56 -6.77
C GLN A 12 1.98 -5.69 -7.68
N LEU A 13 2.16 -6.32 -8.85
CA LEU A 13 1.11 -6.53 -9.83
C LEU A 13 1.17 -7.97 -10.33
N GLU A 14 0.06 -8.70 -10.25
CA GLU A 14 -0.02 -10.08 -10.75
C GLU A 14 -1.37 -10.34 -11.42
N THR A 15 -1.47 -11.44 -12.15
CA THR A 15 -2.71 -11.93 -12.77
C THR A 15 -3.44 -12.99 -11.93
N ASN A 16 -2.82 -13.46 -10.83
CA ASN A 16 -3.36 -14.51 -9.95
C ASN A 16 -3.20 -14.09 -8.48
N ILE A 17 -4.30 -14.12 -7.72
CA ILE A 17 -4.34 -13.69 -6.31
C ILE A 17 -3.36 -14.46 -5.41
N GLN A 18 -3.18 -15.77 -5.63
CA GLN A 18 -2.37 -16.60 -4.75
C GLN A 18 -0.89 -16.21 -4.90
N ILE A 19 -0.43 -16.06 -6.14
CA ILE A 19 0.92 -15.59 -6.46
C ILE A 19 1.14 -14.17 -5.92
N LEU A 20 0.13 -13.30 -6.03
CA LEU A 20 0.20 -11.94 -5.49
C LEU A 20 0.44 -11.95 -3.98
N LEU A 21 -0.33 -12.75 -3.23
CA LEU A 21 -0.21 -12.86 -1.78
C LEU A 21 1.14 -13.45 -1.34
N GLU A 22 1.62 -14.49 -2.02
CA GLU A 22 2.94 -15.08 -1.76
C GLU A 22 4.07 -14.08 -1.96
N LYS A 23 4.01 -13.29 -3.05
CA LYS A 23 5.00 -12.25 -3.34
C LYS A 23 4.96 -11.11 -2.34
N ILE A 24 3.77 -10.72 -1.87
CA ILE A 24 3.63 -9.71 -0.80
C ILE A 24 4.33 -10.19 0.48
N ASP A 25 4.02 -11.41 0.94
CA ASP A 25 4.58 -11.96 2.17
C ASP A 25 6.11 -12.08 2.07
N MET A 26 6.61 -12.58 0.93
CA MET A 26 8.03 -12.65 0.64
C MET A 26 8.67 -11.26 0.65
N THR A 27 8.02 -10.25 0.08
CA THR A 27 8.55 -8.88 -0.03
C THR A 27 8.65 -8.20 1.33
N LEU A 28 7.61 -8.29 2.16
CA LEU A 28 7.60 -7.75 3.51
C LEU A 28 8.73 -8.38 4.35
N LYS A 29 8.87 -9.71 4.32
CA LYS A 29 9.88 -10.44 5.09
C LYS A 29 11.31 -10.22 4.59
N LYS A 30 11.52 -10.29 3.28
CA LYS A 30 12.86 -10.25 2.67
C LYS A 30 13.46 -8.85 2.70
N TYR A 31 12.66 -7.82 2.40
CA TYR A 31 13.16 -6.46 2.23
C TYR A 31 12.82 -5.55 3.42
N LYS A 32 12.12 -6.07 4.45
CA LYS A 32 11.68 -5.29 5.61
C LYS A 32 10.91 -4.03 5.20
N MET A 33 10.10 -4.14 4.14
CA MET A 33 9.25 -3.04 3.68
C MET A 33 8.23 -2.70 4.75
N HIS A 34 7.90 -1.42 4.87
CA HIS A 34 6.85 -0.97 5.79
C HIS A 34 5.46 -1.30 5.23
N MET A 35 5.34 -1.28 3.90
CA MET A 35 4.08 -1.46 3.20
C MET A 35 4.29 -2.00 1.78
N VAL A 36 3.41 -2.86 1.32
CA VAL A 36 3.31 -3.31 -0.08
C VAL A 36 1.96 -2.92 -0.62
N VAL A 37 1.95 -2.21 -1.74
CA VAL A 37 0.74 -1.89 -2.49
C VAL A 37 0.59 -2.93 -3.59
N ALA A 38 -0.49 -3.68 -3.58
CA ALA A 38 -0.68 -4.81 -4.47
C ALA A 38 -2.01 -4.73 -5.18
N ASN A 39 -2.08 -5.22 -6.42
CA ASN A 39 -3.33 -5.33 -7.13
C ASN A 39 -3.28 -6.47 -8.16
N GLU A 40 -4.45 -7.01 -8.49
CA GLU A 40 -4.57 -7.87 -9.66
C GLU A 40 -4.64 -7.04 -10.94
N LEU A 41 -4.17 -7.61 -12.05
CA LEU A 41 -4.20 -6.95 -13.35
C LEU A 41 -5.63 -6.65 -13.81
N LEU A 42 -6.58 -7.55 -13.54
CA LEU A 42 -7.97 -7.37 -13.97
C LEU A 42 -8.66 -6.23 -13.24
N THR A 43 -8.32 -6.01 -11.97
CA THR A 43 -8.97 -5.01 -11.10
C THR A 43 -8.07 -3.80 -10.81
N HIS A 44 -6.95 -3.63 -11.53
CA HIS A 44 -5.91 -2.62 -11.23
C HIS A 44 -6.36 -1.16 -11.23
N LYS A 45 -7.50 -0.85 -11.88
CA LYS A 45 -8.08 0.50 -11.94
C LYS A 45 -9.17 0.73 -10.90
N ASP A 46 -9.60 -0.33 -10.22
CA ASP A 46 -10.77 -0.33 -9.35
C ASP A 46 -10.37 -0.58 -7.89
N GLU A 47 -9.35 -1.40 -7.65
CA GLU A 47 -8.95 -1.75 -6.29
C GLU A 47 -7.44 -1.98 -6.12
N PHE A 48 -6.99 -1.71 -4.89
CA PHE A 48 -5.69 -2.08 -4.37
C PHE A 48 -5.85 -2.78 -3.03
N VAL A 49 -4.93 -3.69 -2.77
CA VAL A 49 -4.66 -4.27 -1.48
C VAL A 49 -3.39 -3.65 -0.94
N VAL A 50 -3.48 -2.94 0.17
CA VAL A 50 -2.32 -2.41 0.89
C VAL A 50 -2.02 -3.33 2.06
N VAL A 51 -0.83 -3.92 2.09
CA VAL A 51 -0.43 -4.88 3.12
C VAL A 51 0.74 -4.33 3.91
N THR A 52 0.61 -4.36 5.23
CA THR A 52 1.67 -4.05 6.20
C THR A 52 1.95 -5.29 7.05
N ASN A 53 2.93 -5.22 7.95
CA ASN A 53 3.20 -6.32 8.86
C ASN A 53 2.03 -6.65 9.81
N ASN A 54 1.12 -5.70 10.04
CA ASN A 54 0.08 -5.83 11.07
C ASN A 54 -1.33 -5.96 10.48
N GLU A 55 -1.54 -5.45 9.26
CA GLU A 55 -2.87 -5.33 8.68
C GLU A 55 -2.86 -5.40 7.15
N LYS A 56 -4.02 -5.79 6.61
CA LYS A 56 -4.36 -5.77 5.19
C LYS A 56 -5.53 -4.83 4.99
N ILE A 57 -5.37 -3.83 4.15
CA ILE A 57 -6.34 -2.77 3.90
C ILE A 57 -6.77 -2.87 2.43
N LEU A 58 -8.07 -2.84 2.18
CA LEU A 58 -8.62 -2.78 0.83
C LEU A 58 -8.94 -1.33 0.49
N VAL A 59 -8.45 -0.87 -0.66
CA VAL A 59 -8.66 0.47 -1.19
C VAL A 59 -9.42 0.32 -2.49
N PHE A 60 -10.57 0.97 -2.59
CA PHE A 60 -11.43 0.90 -3.77
C PHE A 60 -11.64 2.29 -4.37
N ARG A 61 -11.83 2.33 -5.68
CA ARG A 61 -12.29 3.52 -6.40
C ARG A 61 -13.71 3.88 -5.98
N TYR A 62 -13.97 5.16 -5.70
CA TYR A 62 -15.33 5.61 -5.46
C TYR A 62 -16.08 5.77 -6.78
N LYS A 63 -16.95 4.81 -7.09
CA LYS A 63 -17.76 4.82 -8.33
C LYS A 63 -18.79 5.97 -8.39
N THR A 64 -18.97 6.70 -7.29
CA THR A 64 -19.95 7.79 -7.18
C THR A 64 -19.46 9.12 -7.73
N GLN A 65 -18.15 9.30 -7.93
CA GLN A 65 -17.57 10.53 -8.44
C GLN A 65 -17.15 10.37 -9.90
N VAL A 66 -17.66 11.28 -10.75
CA VAL A 66 -17.29 11.35 -12.17
C VAL A 66 -15.79 11.65 -12.26
N CYS A 67 -15.07 10.87 -13.06
CA CYS A 67 -13.62 10.98 -13.27
C CYS A 67 -12.74 10.65 -12.04
N ASP A 68 -13.26 10.09 -10.95
CA ASP A 68 -12.41 9.64 -9.84
C ASP A 68 -11.50 8.48 -10.28
N VAL A 69 -10.33 8.35 -9.67
CA VAL A 69 -9.35 7.28 -9.94
C VAL A 69 -8.92 6.65 -8.63
N VAL A 70 -8.61 5.35 -8.65
CA VAL A 70 -8.30 4.58 -7.44
C VAL A 70 -7.01 5.06 -6.74
N GLU A 71 -6.13 5.76 -7.46
CA GLU A 71 -4.93 6.39 -6.91
C GLU A 71 -5.26 7.48 -5.88
N ASN A 72 -6.40 8.17 -5.99
CA ASN A 72 -6.79 9.22 -5.06
C ASN A 72 -6.94 8.69 -3.61
N PRO A 73 -7.79 7.68 -3.33
CA PRO A 73 -7.87 7.10 -1.99
C PRO A 73 -6.58 6.39 -1.57
N LEU A 74 -5.84 5.79 -2.52
CA LEU A 74 -4.55 5.17 -2.23
C LEU A 74 -3.53 6.18 -1.71
N ILE A 75 -3.36 7.32 -2.38
CA ILE A 75 -2.41 8.37 -1.99
C ILE A 75 -2.79 8.93 -0.61
N ARG A 76 -4.08 9.17 -0.35
CA ARG A 76 -4.55 9.62 0.97
C ARG A 76 -4.14 8.65 2.08
N LEU A 77 -4.35 7.35 1.88
CA LEU A 77 -3.93 6.33 2.83
C LEU A 77 -2.40 6.34 3.04
N ILE A 78 -1.61 6.45 1.97
CA ILE A 78 -0.15 6.48 2.08
C ILE A 78 0.32 7.70 2.87
N VAL A 79 -0.27 8.88 2.61
CA VAL A 79 0.04 10.12 3.34
C VAL A 79 -0.29 9.96 4.82
N GLU A 80 -1.48 9.47 5.17
CA GLU A 80 -1.88 9.24 6.55
C GLU A 80 -0.92 8.29 7.28
N ARG A 81 -0.51 7.20 6.63
CA ARG A 81 0.45 6.23 7.20
C ARG A 81 1.85 6.83 7.35
N HIS A 82 2.29 7.62 6.38
CA HIS A 82 3.58 8.29 6.44
C HIS A 82 3.63 9.32 7.57
N SER A 83 2.60 10.16 7.69
CA SER A 83 2.46 11.15 8.77
C SER A 83 2.50 10.47 10.14
N ALA A 84 1.71 9.42 10.34
CA ALA A 84 1.70 8.68 11.60
C ALA A 84 3.04 8.00 11.92
N TYR A 85 3.80 7.57 10.89
CA TYR A 85 5.14 7.00 11.08
C TYR A 85 6.13 8.06 11.57
N VAL A 86 6.10 9.26 10.97
CA VAL A 86 6.95 10.40 11.34
C VAL A 86 6.63 10.88 12.76
N GLU A 87 5.36 11.03 13.12
CA GLU A 87 4.96 11.51 14.46
C GLU A 87 5.36 10.53 15.58
N LYS A 88 5.25 9.22 15.34
CA LYS A 88 5.61 8.19 16.35
C LYS A 88 7.10 8.14 16.67
N SER A 89 7.93 8.59 15.75
CA SER A 89 9.38 8.53 15.86
C SER A 89 10.00 9.76 16.53
N ASP A 90 9.18 10.76 16.87
CA ASP A 90 9.55 11.92 17.70
C ASP A 90 9.33 11.66 19.22
N LEU A 91 9.07 10.41 19.62
CA LEU A 91 8.82 9.96 21.00
C LEU A 91 9.81 8.86 21.41
#